data_AF-A0A933N498-F1
#
_entry.id   AF-A0A933N498-F1
#
_cell.length_a   1.000
_cell.length_b   1.000
_cell.length_c   1.000
_cell.angle_alpha   90.00
_cell.angle_beta   90.00
_cell.angle_gamma   90.00
#
_symmetry.space_group_name_H-M   'P 1'
#
loop_
_entity.id
_entity.type
_entity.pdbx_description
1 polymer ?
#
loop_
_entity_poly.entity_id
_entity_poly.type
_entity_poly.pdbx_seq_one_letter_code
_entity_poly.pdbx_strand_id
1 'polypeptide(L)'
;MLPKYEFGDEVRIIRNVRNDGTYPGVAIGTLLIRRGSTGFVMNVGTFLQDQLIYTVNILEQNKIVGFREEELISIDEPWVPSKFESREKVRSRITLAVRGEVRVTPGMEGEILKVFRDENNGVQYHVIFHDQVLQVPESALEAVHVYNDEEKANA
;
A
#
# COMPACT_ATOMS: atom_id res chain seq x y z
N MET A 1 -14.69 7.87 -17.10
CA MET A 1 -14.71 8.27 -15.67
C MET A 1 -14.23 9.72 -15.59
N LEU A 2 -14.76 10.51 -14.65
CA LEU A 2 -14.20 11.83 -14.35
C LEU A 2 -13.02 11.65 -13.38
N PRO A 3 -11.92 12.40 -13.55
CA PRO A 3 -10.79 12.31 -12.64
C PRO A 3 -11.12 12.90 -11.27
N LYS A 4 -10.62 12.24 -10.22
CA LYS A 4 -10.70 12.71 -8.83
C LYS A 4 -9.75 13.87 -8.53
N TYR A 5 -8.59 13.91 -9.20
CA TYR A 5 -7.56 14.92 -9.03
C TYR A 5 -7.25 15.65 -10.35
N GLU A 6 -6.84 16.90 -10.28
CA GLU A 6 -6.51 17.74 -11.42
C GLU A 6 -5.04 18.19 -11.40
N PHE A 7 -4.60 18.86 -12.48
CA PHE A 7 -3.26 19.43 -12.56
C PHE A 7 -3.00 20.40 -11.40
N GLY A 8 -1.88 20.20 -10.70
CA GLY A 8 -1.45 21.03 -9.57
C GLY A 8 -1.93 20.52 -8.21
N ASP A 9 -2.83 19.54 -8.15
CA ASP A 9 -3.25 18.96 -6.88
C ASP A 9 -2.08 18.28 -6.18
N GLU A 10 -1.93 18.56 -4.88
CA GLU A 10 -1.00 17.84 -4.03
C GLU A 10 -1.65 16.55 -3.51
N VAL A 11 -0.95 15.45 -3.73
CA VAL A 11 -1.41 14.11 -3.37
C VAL A 11 -0.35 13.38 -2.55
N ARG A 12 -0.82 12.46 -1.71
CA ARG A 12 0.02 11.53 -0.97
C ARG A 12 -0.13 10.12 -1.54
N ILE A 13 1.00 9.46 -1.73
CA ILE A 13 1.06 8.09 -2.24
C ILE A 13 0.79 7.15 -1.07
N ILE A 14 -0.26 6.33 -1.16
CA ILE A 14 -0.71 5.47 -0.06
C ILE A 14 -0.29 4.02 -0.20
N ARG A 15 0.38 3.65 -1.31
CA ARG A 15 0.93 2.31 -1.56
C ARG A 15 2.36 2.36 -2.05
N ASN A 16 3.14 1.32 -1.76
CA ASN A 16 4.46 1.18 -2.36
C ASN A 16 4.30 0.87 -3.84
N VAL A 17 4.87 1.72 -4.70
CA VAL A 17 4.81 1.55 -6.15
C VAL A 17 6.12 0.95 -6.63
N ARG A 18 6.02 -0.21 -7.28
CA ARG A 18 7.14 -0.91 -7.91
C ARG A 18 7.00 -0.83 -9.42
N ASN A 19 8.11 -0.81 -10.13
CA ASN A 19 8.10 -0.77 -11.59
C ASN A 19 7.46 -2.06 -12.14
N ASP A 20 6.38 -1.93 -12.90
CA ASP A 20 5.71 -3.03 -13.58
C ASP A 20 6.22 -3.25 -15.01
N GLY A 21 7.21 -2.46 -15.44
CA GLY A 21 7.79 -2.46 -16.78
C GLY A 21 7.47 -1.21 -17.59
N THR A 22 6.67 -0.28 -17.04
CA THR A 22 6.32 0.98 -17.70
C THR A 22 7.30 2.12 -17.43
N TYR A 23 8.07 2.05 -16.34
CA TYR A 23 9.07 3.06 -16.01
C TYR A 23 10.42 2.77 -16.69
N PRO A 24 10.94 3.67 -17.53
CA PRO A 24 12.12 3.40 -18.35
C PRO A 24 13.41 3.33 -17.52
N GLY A 25 14.34 2.46 -17.94
CA GLY A 25 15.68 2.38 -17.36
C GLY A 25 15.77 1.75 -15.97
N VAL A 26 14.65 1.25 -15.43
CA VAL A 26 14.59 0.59 -14.11
C VAL A 26 14.10 -0.84 -14.29
N ALA A 27 14.64 -1.80 -13.52
CA ALA A 27 14.19 -3.19 -13.60
C ALA A 27 12.76 -3.37 -13.09
N ILE A 28 12.05 -4.39 -13.61
CA ILE A 28 10.73 -4.77 -13.12
C ILE A 28 10.84 -5.22 -11.66
N GLY A 29 9.89 -4.81 -10.82
CA GLY A 29 9.82 -5.10 -9.39
C GLY A 29 10.62 -4.13 -8.50
N THR A 30 11.47 -3.27 -9.06
CA THR A 30 12.20 -2.25 -8.29
C THR A 30 11.24 -1.26 -7.66
N LEU A 31 11.42 -0.95 -6.38
CA LEU A 31 10.65 0.07 -5.67
C LEU A 31 10.94 1.45 -6.28
N LEU A 32 9.91 2.06 -6.87
CA LEU A 32 10.01 3.40 -7.43
C LEU A 32 9.73 4.43 -6.34
N ILE A 33 8.58 4.30 -5.68
CA ILE A 33 8.08 5.27 -4.69
C ILE A 33 7.58 4.52 -3.47
N ARG A 34 8.04 4.94 -2.30
CA ARG A 34 7.56 4.45 -1.00
C ARG A 34 6.25 5.14 -0.63
N ARG A 35 5.31 4.40 -0.02
CA ARG A 35 4.11 5.00 0.57
C ARG A 35 4.48 6.10 1.58
N GLY A 36 3.65 7.13 1.67
CA GLY A 36 3.87 8.33 2.47
C GLY A 36 4.55 9.47 1.71
N SER A 37 5.22 9.18 0.59
CA SER A 37 5.73 10.23 -0.31
C SER A 37 4.59 11.13 -0.77
N THR A 38 4.88 12.42 -0.98
CA THR A 38 3.95 13.39 -1.54
C THR A 38 4.45 13.91 -2.89
N GLY A 39 3.55 14.47 -3.68
CA GLY A 39 3.90 15.07 -4.96
C GLY A 39 2.72 15.80 -5.59
N PHE A 40 2.96 16.37 -6.75
CA PHE A 40 1.97 17.18 -7.47
C PHE A 40 1.54 16.50 -8.76
N VAL A 41 0.24 16.47 -9.01
CA VAL A 41 -0.33 15.95 -10.25
C VAL A 41 0.08 16.85 -11.42
N MET A 42 0.74 16.27 -12.42
CA MET A 42 1.24 16.95 -13.61
C MET A 42 0.41 16.65 -14.86
N ASN A 43 -0.29 15.53 -14.88
CA ASN A 43 -1.15 15.13 -16.00
C ASN A 43 -2.13 14.05 -15.56
N VAL A 44 -3.29 14.00 -16.20
CA VAL A 44 -4.26 12.91 -16.11
C VAL A 44 -4.39 12.29 -17.49
N GLY A 45 -3.88 11.07 -17.63
CA GLY A 45 -3.95 10.29 -18.86
C GLY A 45 -4.86 9.07 -18.70
N THR A 46 -4.94 8.29 -19.77
CA THR A 46 -5.65 6.99 -19.78
C THR A 46 -4.72 5.87 -20.22
N PHE A 47 -4.79 4.73 -19.55
CA PHE A 47 -4.18 3.47 -19.95
C PHE A 47 -5.27 2.49 -20.41
N LEU A 48 -5.00 1.74 -21.49
CA LEU A 48 -5.97 0.80 -22.09
C LEU A 48 -7.38 1.41 -22.28
N GLN A 49 -7.43 2.67 -22.75
CA GLN A 49 -8.62 3.48 -23.04
C GLN A 49 -9.52 3.87 -21.84
N ASP A 50 -9.62 3.04 -20.81
CA ASP A 50 -10.61 3.23 -19.74
C ASP A 50 -10.03 3.46 -18.33
N GLN A 51 -8.73 3.21 -18.11
CA GLN A 51 -8.11 3.35 -16.79
C GLN A 51 -7.42 4.70 -16.65
N LEU A 52 -7.86 5.54 -15.72
CA LEU A 52 -7.19 6.82 -15.44
C LEU A 52 -5.83 6.58 -14.78
N ILE A 53 -4.81 7.28 -15.28
CA ILE A 53 -3.46 7.30 -14.72
C ILE A 53 -3.07 8.75 -14.42
N TYR A 54 -2.78 9.01 -13.16
CA TYR A 54 -2.30 10.29 -12.66
C TYR A 54 -0.77 10.30 -12.75
N THR A 55 -0.22 11.17 -13.58
CA THR A 55 1.22 11.40 -13.62
C THR A 55 1.57 12.38 -12.51
N VAL A 56 2.33 11.95 -11.51
CA VAL A 56 2.68 12.75 -10.33
C VAL A 56 4.19 12.99 -10.29
N ASN A 57 4.57 14.24 -10.06
CA ASN A 57 5.97 14.63 -9.85
C ASN A 57 6.30 14.60 -8.35
N ILE A 58 7.22 13.71 -7.98
CA ILE A 58 7.72 13.51 -6.62
C ILE A 58 9.00 14.31 -6.48
N LEU A 59 8.87 15.56 -6.04
CA LEU A 59 9.95 16.54 -6.03
C LEU A 59 11.17 16.08 -5.23
N GLU A 60 10.95 15.49 -4.05
CA GLU A 60 12.03 15.03 -3.17
C GLU A 60 12.91 13.94 -3.80
N GLN A 61 12.35 13.14 -4.71
CA GLN A 61 13.04 12.02 -5.36
C GLN A 61 13.42 12.33 -6.81
N ASN A 62 13.05 13.51 -7.32
CA ASN A 62 13.18 13.91 -8.72
C ASN A 62 12.66 12.82 -9.69
N LYS A 63 11.47 12.28 -9.40
CA LYS A 63 10.83 11.21 -10.18
C LYS A 63 9.44 11.64 -10.64
N ILE A 64 9.09 11.24 -11.86
CA ILE A 64 7.74 11.42 -12.41
C ILE A 64 7.16 10.04 -12.67
N VAL A 65 6.14 9.65 -11.92
CA VAL A 65 5.58 8.28 -11.95
C VAL A 65 4.08 8.35 -12.19
N GLY A 66 3.56 7.37 -12.93
CA GLY A 66 2.12 7.18 -13.13
C GLY A 66 1.51 6.37 -12.00
N PHE A 67 0.36 6.82 -11.48
CA PHE A 67 -0.37 6.20 -10.39
C PHE A 67 -1.81 5.96 -10.79
N ARG A 68 -2.41 4.89 -10.28
CA ARG A 68 -3.86 4.68 -10.32
C ARG A 68 -4.53 5.50 -9.22
N GLU A 69 -5.83 5.75 -9.38
CA GLU A 69 -6.58 6.52 -8.39
C GLU A 69 -6.49 5.91 -6.98
N GLU A 70 -6.56 4.58 -6.86
CA GLU A 70 -6.52 3.87 -5.59
C GLU A 70 -5.14 3.89 -4.88
N GLU A 71 -4.13 4.45 -5.52
CA GLU A 71 -2.77 4.61 -4.98
C GLU A 71 -2.52 6.02 -4.43
N LEU A 72 -3.48 6.92 -4.60
CA LEU A 72 -3.40 8.33 -4.22
C LEU A 72 -4.51 8.74 -3.26
N ILE A 73 -4.17 9.67 -2.36
CA ILE A 73 -5.11 10.40 -1.52
C ILE A 73 -4.79 11.90 -1.59
N SER A 74 -5.77 12.79 -1.48
CA SER A 74 -5.50 14.24 -1.37
C SER A 74 -4.61 14.50 -0.15
N ILE A 75 -3.74 15.52 -0.23
CA ILE A 75 -2.86 15.88 0.89
C ILE A 75 -3.63 16.20 2.18
N ASP A 76 -4.82 16.80 2.03
CA ASP A 76 -5.71 17.24 3.11
C ASP A 76 -6.60 16.11 3.66
N GLU A 77 -6.68 14.99 2.96
CA GLU A 77 -7.41 13.82 3.45
C GLU A 77 -6.59 13.12 4.55
N PRO A 78 -7.25 12.65 5.63
CA PRO A 78 -6.58 11.90 6.68
C PRO A 78 -5.86 10.66 6.18
N TRP A 79 -4.61 10.51 6.59
CA TRP A 79 -3.81 9.34 6.27
C TRP A 79 -3.26 8.68 7.53
N VAL A 80 -3.72 7.46 7.78
CA VAL A 80 -3.16 6.58 8.81
C VAL A 80 -2.24 5.57 8.12
N PRO A 81 -0.92 5.63 8.35
CA PRO A 81 0.01 4.69 7.73
C PRO A 81 -0.26 3.27 8.24
N SER A 82 -0.45 2.33 7.32
CA SER A 82 -0.47 0.89 7.58
C SER A 82 0.93 0.30 7.50
N LYS A 83 1.21 -0.78 8.22
CA LYS A 83 2.42 -1.61 8.04
C LYS A 83 2.29 -2.57 6.88
N PHE A 84 1.11 -3.12 6.65
CA PHE A 84 0.86 -4.12 5.60
C PHE A 84 -0.16 -3.59 4.59
N GLU A 85 -0.06 -4.03 3.34
CA GLU A 85 -1.08 -3.78 2.31
C GLU A 85 -1.84 -5.06 1.94
N SER A 86 -2.95 -4.89 1.21
CA SER A 86 -3.69 -6.03 0.65
C SER A 86 -2.77 -6.94 -0.18
N ARG A 87 -3.00 -8.25 -0.05
CA ARG A 87 -2.22 -9.37 -0.62
C ARG A 87 -0.84 -9.58 0.01
N GLU A 88 -0.45 -8.83 1.03
CA GLU A 88 0.77 -9.14 1.77
C GLU A 88 0.58 -10.37 2.66
N LYS A 89 1.62 -11.20 2.72
CA LYS A 89 1.69 -12.33 3.63
C LYS A 89 2.18 -11.89 4.99
N VAL A 90 1.40 -12.22 6.00
CA VAL A 90 1.67 -11.89 7.40
C VAL A 90 1.65 -13.14 8.27
N ARG A 91 2.19 -13.03 9.47
CA ARG A 91 2.19 -14.05 10.49
C ARG A 91 1.56 -13.51 11.76
N SER A 92 0.75 -14.32 12.42
CA SER A 92 0.19 -13.93 13.71
C SER A 92 1.26 -13.96 14.78
N ARG A 93 1.39 -12.89 15.56
CA ARG A 93 2.30 -12.79 16.71
C ARG A 93 1.68 -13.35 18.00
N ILE A 94 0.35 -13.39 18.04
CA ILE A 94 -0.42 -13.76 19.24
C ILE A 94 -1.48 -14.82 18.89
N THR A 95 -2.04 -15.42 19.92
CA THR A 95 -3.23 -16.26 19.78
C THR A 95 -4.45 -15.39 19.52
N LEU A 96 -5.21 -15.71 18.47
CA LEU A 96 -6.50 -15.07 18.19
C LEU A 96 -7.61 -16.07 18.47
N ALA A 97 -8.57 -15.66 19.29
CA ALA A 97 -9.73 -16.46 19.65
C ALA A 97 -11.03 -15.76 19.26
N VAL A 98 -11.99 -16.51 18.75
CA VAL A 98 -13.33 -16.03 18.43
C VAL A 98 -14.32 -16.79 19.29
N ARG A 99 -15.09 -16.06 20.11
CA ARG A 99 -16.06 -16.66 21.06
C ARG A 99 -15.43 -17.70 22.01
N GLY A 100 -14.19 -17.44 22.44
CA GLY A 100 -13.45 -18.32 23.37
C GLY A 100 -12.74 -19.50 22.71
N GLU A 101 -12.95 -19.75 21.41
CA GLU A 101 -12.25 -20.80 20.67
C GLU A 101 -11.02 -20.24 19.96
N VAL A 102 -9.86 -20.87 20.16
CA VAL A 102 -8.62 -20.51 19.46
C VAL A 102 -8.79 -20.80 17.97
N ARG A 103 -8.62 -19.77 17.15
CA ARG A 103 -8.66 -19.87 15.68
C ARG A 103 -7.28 -19.79 15.05
N VAL A 104 -6.41 -18.96 15.62
CA VAL A 104 -5.05 -18.72 15.10
C VAL A 104 -4.06 -18.80 16.25
N THR A 105 -2.98 -19.54 16.03
CA THR A 105 -1.85 -19.61 16.96
C THR A 105 -0.72 -18.68 16.50
N PRO A 106 0.14 -18.22 17.42
CA PRO A 106 1.36 -17.51 17.05
C PRO A 106 2.17 -18.32 16.02
N GLY A 107 2.73 -17.65 15.03
CA GLY A 107 3.47 -18.28 13.95
C GLY A 107 2.64 -18.69 12.74
N MET A 108 1.32 -18.71 12.84
CA MET A 108 0.45 -19.06 11.72
C MET A 108 0.46 -17.95 10.65
N GLU A 109 0.65 -18.34 9.40
CA GLU A 109 0.65 -17.43 8.26
C GLU A 109 -0.76 -17.14 7.77
N GLY A 110 -0.95 -15.93 7.26
CA GLY A 110 -2.17 -15.47 6.61
C GLY A 110 -1.88 -14.43 5.54
N GLU A 111 -2.92 -14.01 4.83
CA GLU A 111 -2.84 -12.99 3.78
C GLU A 111 -3.79 -11.83 4.09
N ILE A 112 -3.33 -10.60 3.92
CA ILE A 112 -4.17 -9.41 4.10
C ILE A 112 -5.19 -9.35 2.96
N LEU A 113 -6.47 -9.46 3.26
CA LEU A 113 -7.53 -9.22 2.27
C LEU A 113 -7.83 -7.73 2.15
N LYS A 114 -8.00 -7.05 3.29
CA LYS A 114 -8.44 -5.65 3.33
C LYS A 114 -7.79 -4.91 4.48
N VAL A 115 -7.42 -3.65 4.22
CA VAL A 115 -6.92 -2.71 5.22
C VAL A 115 -8.03 -1.73 5.58
N PHE A 116 -8.34 -1.63 6.87
CA PHE A 116 -9.24 -0.65 7.44
C PHE A 116 -8.41 0.39 8.19
N ARG A 117 -8.63 1.65 7.84
CA ARG A 117 -7.94 2.80 8.43
C ARG A 117 -9.01 3.62 9.14
N ASP A 118 -8.86 3.77 10.45
CA ASP A 118 -9.75 4.56 11.29
C ASP A 118 -8.88 5.52 12.11
N GLU A 119 -9.25 6.80 12.14
CA GLU A 119 -8.50 7.83 12.90
C GLU A 119 -8.49 7.54 14.41
N ASN A 120 -9.55 6.95 14.94
CA ASN A 120 -9.72 6.66 16.36
C ASN A 120 -9.18 5.27 16.74
N ASN A 121 -9.36 4.29 15.85
CA ASN A 121 -9.07 2.88 16.15
C ASN A 121 -7.77 2.37 15.51
N GLY A 122 -7.05 3.24 14.80
CA GLY A 122 -5.82 2.89 14.09
C GLY A 122 -6.06 1.98 12.89
N VAL A 123 -5.06 1.15 12.57
CA VAL A 123 -5.14 0.23 11.43
C VAL A 123 -5.58 -1.16 11.87
N GLN A 124 -6.64 -1.65 11.22
CA GLN A 124 -7.13 -3.01 11.36
C GLN A 124 -7.12 -3.72 10.00
N TYR A 125 -6.99 -5.03 10.03
CA TYR A 125 -6.86 -5.86 8.84
C TYR A 125 -7.93 -6.94 8.84
N HIS A 126 -8.55 -7.19 7.69
CA HIS A 126 -9.11 -8.50 7.43
C HIS A 126 -7.98 -9.39 6.92
N VAL A 127 -7.66 -10.42 7.67
CA VAL A 127 -6.63 -11.39 7.34
C VAL A 127 -7.29 -12.75 7.16
N ILE A 128 -6.99 -13.42 6.06
CA ILE A 128 -7.35 -14.82 5.89
C ILE A 128 -6.23 -15.70 6.43
N PHE A 129 -6.55 -16.51 7.44
CA PHE A 129 -5.69 -17.58 7.96
C PHE A 129 -6.30 -18.90 7.50
N HIS A 130 -5.62 -19.58 6.58
CA HIS A 130 -6.15 -20.78 5.91
C HIS A 130 -7.54 -20.54 5.27
N ASP A 131 -8.61 -20.96 5.94
CA ASP A 131 -10.01 -20.90 5.50
C ASP A 131 -10.84 -19.87 6.27
N GLN A 132 -10.25 -19.14 7.22
CA GLN A 132 -10.96 -18.23 8.12
C GLN A 132 -10.50 -16.79 7.98
N VAL A 133 -11.47 -15.87 7.86
CA VAL A 133 -11.21 -14.43 7.85
C VAL A 133 -11.42 -13.87 9.25
N LEU A 134 -10.39 -13.23 9.79
CA LEU A 134 -10.44 -12.53 11.07
C LEU A 134 -10.15 -11.05 10.88
N GLN A 135 -10.80 -10.22 11.71
CA GLN A 135 -10.44 -8.81 11.88
C GLN A 135 -9.39 -8.71 12.99
N VAL A 136 -8.20 -8.21 12.62
CA VAL A 136 -7.00 -8.28 13.46
C VAL A 136 -6.34 -6.90 13.53
N PRO A 137 -5.94 -6.41 14.71
CA PRO A 137 -5.19 -5.15 14.82
C PRO A 137 -3.76 -5.30 14.29
N GLU A 138 -3.17 -4.20 13.84
CA GLU A 138 -1.79 -4.19 13.32
C GLU A 138 -0.75 -4.79 14.28
N SER A 139 -0.89 -4.55 15.58
CA SER A 139 0.05 -5.00 16.61
C SER A 139 0.15 -6.53 16.72
N ALA A 140 -0.87 -7.25 16.27
CA ALA A 140 -0.94 -8.71 16.33
C ALA A 140 -0.28 -9.40 15.12
N LEU A 141 0.23 -8.65 14.15
CA LEU A 141 0.81 -9.18 12.91
C LEU A 141 2.30 -8.84 12.76
N GLU A 142 3.03 -9.70 12.06
CA GLU A 142 4.39 -9.45 11.58
C GLU A 142 4.52 -9.89 10.11
N ALA A 143 5.50 -9.33 9.38
CA ALA A 143 5.73 -9.69 7.98
C ALA A 143 6.32 -11.10 7.87
N VAL A 144 5.85 -11.92 6.91
CA VAL A 144 6.50 -13.22 6.60
C VAL A 144 7.87 -13.00 5.94
N HIS A 145 7.98 -11.94 5.13
CA HIS A 145 9.23 -11.50 4.53
C HIS A 145 9.47 -10.03 4.88
N VAL A 146 10.59 -9.74 5.53
CA VAL A 146 11.13 -8.38 5.58
C VAL A 146 11.79 -8.16 4.22
N TYR A 147 11.15 -7.39 3.33
CA TYR A 147 11.87 -6.83 2.20
C TYR A 147 12.86 -5.82 2.78
N ASN A 148 14.14 -6.18 2.82
CA ASN A 148 15.20 -5.22 3.07
C ASN A 148 15.26 -4.27 1.87
N ASP A 149 14.51 -3.17 1.94
CA ASP A 149 14.53 -2.10 0.94
C ASP A 149 15.87 -1.31 0.96
N GLU A 150 16.88 -1.74 1.75
CA GLU A 150 18.21 -1.13 1.82
C GLU A 150 19.20 -1.62 0.74
N GLU A 151 18.90 -2.67 -0.02
CA GLU A 151 19.79 -3.10 -1.09
C GLU A 151 19.54 -2.33 -2.39
N LYS A 152 20.43 -1.35 -2.63
CA LYS A 152 20.80 -0.65 -3.88
C LYS A 152 20.55 0.87 -3.91
N ALA A 153 21.00 1.57 -2.88
CA ALA A 153 21.33 3.00 -2.99
C ALA A 153 22.76 3.26 -3.52
N ASN A 154 23.54 2.22 -3.83
CA ASN A 154 24.89 2.36 -4.39
C ASN A 154 25.11 1.38 -5.55
N ALA A 155 24.79 1.81 -6.76
CA ALA A 155 25.35 1.28 -8.00
C ALA A 155 25.33 2.39 -9.06
#